data_AF-U3G7D2-F1
#
_entry.id   AF-U3G7D2-F1
#
_cell.length_a   1.000
_cell.length_b   1.000
_cell.length_c   1.000
_cell.angle_alpha   90.00
_cell.angle_beta   90.00
_cell.angle_gamma   90.00
#
_symmetry.space_group_name_H-M   'P 1'
#
loop_
_entity.id
_entity.type
_entity.pdbx_description
1 polymer ?
#
loop_
_entity_poly.entity_id
_entity_poly.type
_entity_poly.pdbx_seq_one_letter_code
_entity_poly.pdbx_strand_id
1 'polypeptide(L)'
;MIMRNGVFSLLAVVSAAIGAAPAHAAPDMQALADKSGCFSCHSMHTKIVGPAFADVAAKYKGDADAPARLAQKVREGGKGVWGRIPMPAHSNLKEDEAKQLVAWVLSSGS
;
A
#
# COMPACT_ATOMS: atom_id res chain seq x y z
N MET A 1 -73.80 14.56 9.33
CA MET A 1 -74.31 13.21 9.04
C MET A 1 -73.17 12.38 8.51
N ILE A 2 -73.04 11.14 9.00
CA ILE A 2 -72.16 10.05 8.53
C ILE A 2 -70.79 9.92 9.23
N MET A 3 -70.79 8.93 10.13
CA MET A 3 -69.66 8.21 10.75
C MET A 3 -68.92 7.32 9.73
N ARG A 4 -67.68 6.91 10.09
CA ARG A 4 -67.16 5.51 10.16
C ARG A 4 -65.78 5.27 9.51
N ASN A 5 -64.92 4.69 10.36
CA ASN A 5 -64.09 3.48 10.16
C ASN A 5 -62.81 3.52 9.30
N GLY A 6 -61.78 2.86 9.86
CA GLY A 6 -60.66 2.29 9.10
C GLY A 6 -59.35 2.35 9.88
N VAL A 7 -59.11 1.49 10.87
CA VAL A 7 -58.45 0.17 10.69
C VAL A 7 -56.93 0.29 10.46
N PHE A 8 -56.18 -0.14 11.49
CA PHE A 8 -54.89 -0.85 11.45
C PHE A 8 -53.72 -0.25 10.65
N SER A 9 -52.60 0.01 11.35
CA SER A 9 -51.44 -0.89 11.31
C SER A 9 -50.27 -0.33 12.11
N LEU A 10 -49.78 -1.13 13.06
CA LEU A 10 -48.44 -1.00 13.64
C LEU A 10 -47.42 -1.09 12.50
N LEU A 11 -46.69 0.00 12.20
CA LEU A 11 -45.44 -0.11 11.45
C LEU A 11 -44.33 -0.53 12.43
N ALA A 12 -44.00 -1.81 12.38
CA ALA A 12 -42.77 -2.33 12.97
C ALA A 12 -41.57 -1.77 12.20
N VAL A 13 -40.78 -0.92 12.85
CA VAL A 13 -39.49 -0.46 12.33
C VAL A 13 -38.51 -1.62 12.45
N VAL A 14 -38.23 -2.29 11.33
CA VAL A 14 -37.14 -3.26 11.21
C VAL A 14 -35.83 -2.49 11.14
N SER A 15 -35.13 -2.38 12.26
CA SER A 15 -33.75 -1.90 12.29
C SER A 15 -32.84 -2.94 11.63
N ALA A 16 -32.43 -2.68 10.39
CA ALA A 16 -31.37 -3.43 9.74
C ALA A 16 -30.03 -3.12 10.43
N ALA A 17 -29.53 -4.05 11.24
CA ALA A 17 -28.19 -3.99 11.79
C ALA A 17 -27.18 -4.20 10.66
N ILE A 18 -26.54 -3.11 10.21
CA ILE A 18 -25.40 -3.16 9.30
C ILE A 18 -24.22 -3.74 10.08
N GLY A 19 -23.94 -5.03 9.88
CA GLY A 19 -22.71 -5.65 10.37
C GLY A 19 -21.52 -5.06 9.65
N ALA A 20 -20.75 -4.21 10.34
CA ALA A 20 -19.42 -3.82 9.88
C ALA A 20 -18.51 -5.06 9.97
N ALA A 21 -18.16 -5.63 8.81
CA ALA A 21 -17.12 -6.64 8.74
C ALA A 21 -15.80 -6.05 9.26
N PRO A 22 -14.95 -6.84 9.94
CA PRO A 22 -13.67 -6.35 10.43
C PRO A 22 -12.80 -5.99 9.22
N ALA A 23 -12.55 -4.70 9.04
CA ALA A 23 -11.50 -4.24 8.16
C ALA A 23 -10.18 -4.79 8.71
N HIS A 24 -9.61 -5.79 8.04
CA HIS A 24 -8.22 -6.17 8.29
C HIS A 24 -7.39 -4.93 8.01
N ALA A 25 -6.81 -4.33 9.05
CA ALA A 25 -5.94 -3.18 8.89
C ALA A 25 -4.84 -3.56 7.89
N ALA A 26 -4.68 -2.75 6.83
CA ALA A 26 -3.58 -2.94 5.90
C ALA A 26 -2.26 -2.92 6.70
N PRO A 27 -1.31 -3.81 6.39
CA PRO A 27 -0.04 -3.84 7.10
C PRO A 27 0.70 -2.50 6.96
N ASP A 28 1.34 -2.06 8.04
CA ASP A 28 2.15 -0.82 8.05
C ASP A 28 3.42 -1.03 7.22
N MET A 29 3.42 -0.50 6.00
CA MET A 29 4.54 -0.62 5.07
C MET A 29 5.76 0.18 5.48
N GLN A 30 5.59 1.25 6.26
CA GLN A 30 6.73 1.98 6.81
C GLN A 30 7.45 1.14 7.86
N ALA A 31 6.70 0.48 8.74
CA ALA A 31 7.27 -0.44 9.73
C ALA A 31 7.95 -1.65 9.06
N LEU A 32 7.36 -2.19 7.98
CA LEU A 32 7.98 -3.26 7.20
C LEU A 32 9.27 -2.79 6.53
N ALA A 33 9.29 -1.59 5.94
CA ALA A 33 10.48 -1.03 5.31
C ALA A 33 11.61 -0.79 6.32
N ASP A 34 11.27 -0.33 7.53
CA ASP A 34 12.24 -0.17 8.63
C ASP A 34 12.82 -1.52 9.06
N LYS A 35 11.95 -2.49 9.36
CA LYS A 35 12.35 -3.86 9.72
C LYS A 35 13.18 -4.55 8.63
N SER A 36 12.92 -4.22 7.37
CA SER A 36 13.63 -4.78 6.21
C SER A 36 14.95 -4.05 5.90
N GLY A 37 15.29 -3.02 6.67
CA GLY A 37 16.54 -2.27 6.56
C GLY A 37 16.57 -1.27 5.39
N CYS A 38 15.41 -0.93 4.81
CA CYS A 38 15.36 -0.03 3.65
C CYS A 38 15.89 1.37 3.98
N PHE A 39 15.63 1.86 5.19
CA PHE A 39 16.05 3.20 5.63
C PHE A 39 17.55 3.34 5.89
N SER A 40 18.31 2.25 5.89
CA SER A 40 19.77 2.31 5.94
C SER A 40 20.38 2.94 4.67
N CYS A 41 19.66 2.88 3.56
CA CYS A 41 20.13 3.34 2.24
C CYS A 41 19.17 4.30 1.54
N HIS A 42 17.90 4.30 1.92
CA HIS A 42 16.85 5.14 1.33
C HIS A 42 16.25 6.07 2.36
N SER A 43 15.66 7.17 1.90
CA SER A 43 14.75 7.98 2.72
C SER A 43 13.52 8.36 1.92
N MET A 44 12.55 9.00 2.55
CA MET A 44 11.34 9.46 1.87
C MET A 44 11.65 10.45 0.75
N HIS A 45 12.47 11.47 1.04
CA HIS A 45 12.60 12.65 0.16
C HIS A 45 14.04 13.05 -0.17
N THR A 46 15.04 12.42 0.45
CA THR A 46 16.45 12.76 0.26
C THR A 46 17.24 11.53 -0.19
N LYS A 47 18.08 11.69 -1.21
CA LYS A 47 19.04 10.66 -1.60
C LYS A 47 20.07 10.43 -0.48
N ILE A 48 20.26 9.17 -0.07
CA ILE A 48 21.32 8.76 0.87
C ILE A 48 22.38 7.97 0.10
N VAL A 49 22.19 6.64 0.01
CA VAL A 49 22.98 5.75 -0.83
C VAL A 49 22.17 5.41 -2.07
N GLY A 50 20.94 4.94 -1.84
CA GLY A 50 19.89 4.79 -2.84
C GLY A 50 19.13 6.11 -3.08
N PRO A 51 18.30 6.15 -4.14
CA PRO A 51 17.40 7.27 -4.40
C PRO A 51 16.39 7.49 -3.26
N ALA A 52 15.83 8.69 -3.16
CA ALA A 52 14.67 8.90 -2.31
C ALA A 52 13.47 8.08 -2.83
N PHE A 53 12.57 7.63 -1.95
CA PHE A 53 11.35 6.95 -2.35
C PHE A 53 10.48 7.84 -3.25
N ALA A 54 10.40 9.15 -2.97
CA ALA A 54 9.74 10.11 -3.85
C ALA A 54 10.35 10.16 -5.26
N ASP A 55 11.68 10.05 -5.40
CA ASP A 55 12.34 10.00 -6.71
C ASP A 55 11.99 8.70 -7.47
N VAL A 56 11.91 7.58 -6.75
CA VAL A 56 11.49 6.29 -7.31
C VAL A 56 10.05 6.39 -7.82
N ALA A 57 9.14 6.90 -7.00
CA ALA A 57 7.75 7.14 -7.39
C ALA A 57 7.65 8.04 -8.62
N ALA A 58 8.38 9.16 -8.64
CA ALA A 58 8.39 10.09 -9.76
C ALA A 58 8.92 9.45 -11.05
N LYS A 59 10.03 8.70 -10.98
CA LYS A 59 10.64 8.05 -12.15
C LYS A 59 9.72 7.01 -12.80
N TYR A 60 8.95 6.28 -12.01
CA TYR A 60 8.11 5.17 -12.49
C TYR A 60 6.62 5.50 -12.56
N LYS A 61 6.26 6.77 -12.41
CA LYS A 61 4.87 7.23 -12.52
C LYS A 61 4.28 6.84 -13.88
N GLY A 62 3.17 6.11 -13.86
CA GLY A 62 2.46 5.68 -15.07
C GLY A 62 3.02 4.42 -15.74
N ASP A 63 4.08 3.81 -15.21
CA ASP A 63 4.60 2.52 -15.69
C ASP A 63 3.81 1.37 -15.02
N ALA A 64 2.96 0.70 -15.79
CA ALA A 64 2.13 -0.40 -15.31
C ALA A 64 2.93 -1.66 -14.93
N ASP A 65 4.13 -1.82 -15.49
CA ASP A 65 5.01 -2.98 -15.25
C ASP A 65 6.01 -2.72 -14.12
N ALA A 66 6.21 -1.46 -13.72
CA ALA A 66 7.14 -1.07 -12.66
C ALA A 66 6.89 -1.80 -11.34
N PRO A 67 5.66 -1.96 -10.81
CA PRO A 67 5.46 -2.62 -9.52
C PRO A 67 6.03 -4.04 -9.46
N ALA A 68 5.74 -4.87 -10.47
CA ALA A 68 6.23 -6.25 -10.51
C ALA A 68 7.76 -6.31 -10.68
N ARG A 69 8.29 -5.51 -11.61
CA ARG A 69 9.74 -5.44 -11.89
C ARG A 69 10.54 -4.91 -10.70
N LEU A 70 10.02 -3.92 -9.99
CA LEU A 70 10.66 -3.36 -8.79
C LEU A 70 10.54 -4.30 -7.59
N ALA A 71 9.46 -5.05 -7.44
CA ALA A 71 9.36 -6.07 -6.39
C ALA A 71 10.42 -7.15 -6.55
N GLN A 72 10.64 -7.61 -7.79
CA GLN A 72 11.75 -8.50 -8.11
C GLN A 72 13.10 -7.83 -7.79
N LYS A 73 13.28 -6.56 -8.19
CA LYS A 73 14.49 -5.80 -7.91
C LYS A 73 14.83 -5.69 -6.43
N VAL A 74 13.83 -5.52 -5.57
CA VAL A 74 14.00 -5.47 -4.11
C VAL A 74 14.48 -6.82 -3.57
N ARG A 75 13.87 -7.92 -4.01
CA ARG A 75 14.20 -9.26 -3.52
C ARG A 75 15.56 -9.75 -4.01
N GLU A 76 15.91 -9.47 -5.25
CA GLU A 76 17.13 -9.97 -5.91
C GLU A 76 18.29 -8.95 -5.90
N GLY A 77 17.99 -7.69 -5.63
CA GLY A 77 18.95 -6.60 -5.64
C GLY A 77 19.41 -6.18 -7.05
N GLY A 78 20.52 -5.45 -7.08
CA GLY A 78 21.32 -5.17 -8.27
C GLY A 78 21.59 -3.69 -8.50
N LYS A 79 22.06 -3.36 -9.71
CA LYS A 79 22.77 -2.09 -9.98
C LYS A 79 22.37 -1.43 -11.30
N GLY A 80 22.88 -0.22 -11.57
CA GLY A 80 22.89 0.42 -12.89
C GLY A 80 21.83 1.49 -13.11
N VAL A 81 20.63 1.35 -12.51
CA VAL A 81 19.52 2.30 -12.74
C VAL A 81 19.77 3.66 -12.10
N TRP A 82 20.35 3.67 -10.90
CA TRP A 82 20.54 4.87 -10.07
C TRP A 82 22.01 5.21 -9.80
N GLY A 83 22.92 4.44 -10.38
CA GLY A 83 24.36 4.58 -10.18
C GLY A 83 25.10 3.25 -10.16
N ARG A 84 26.37 3.32 -9.74
CA ARG A 84 27.29 2.17 -9.71
C ARG A 84 27.16 1.32 -8.44
N ILE A 85 26.61 1.89 -7.37
CA ILE A 85 26.41 1.19 -6.09
C ILE A 85 25.26 0.18 -6.24
N PRO A 86 25.48 -1.12 -5.99
CA PRO A 86 24.42 -2.12 -6.02
C PRO A 86 23.50 -2.00 -4.79
N MET A 87 22.20 -2.18 -4.99
CA MET A 87 21.27 -2.47 -3.91
C MET A 87 21.40 -3.95 -3.54
N PRO A 88 21.69 -4.32 -2.28
CA PRO A 88 21.72 -5.72 -1.85
C PRO A 88 20.36 -6.41 -2.03
N ALA A 89 20.38 -7.74 -2.12
CA ALA A 89 19.17 -8.55 -2.17
C ALA A 89 18.47 -8.57 -0.81
N HIS A 90 17.16 -8.31 -0.78
CA HIS A 90 16.31 -8.53 0.39
C HIS A 90 15.62 -9.90 0.30
N SER A 91 16.41 -10.99 0.31
CA SER A 91 15.91 -12.36 0.08
C SER A 91 14.91 -12.86 1.13
N ASN A 92 14.88 -12.22 2.30
CA ASN A 92 13.96 -12.55 3.38
C ASN A 92 12.55 -11.97 3.18
N LEU A 93 12.38 -11.02 2.25
CA LEU A 93 11.06 -10.51 1.90
C LEU A 93 10.32 -11.52 1.05
N LYS A 94 9.09 -11.83 1.47
CA LYS A 94 8.17 -12.61 0.65
C LYS A 94 7.75 -11.79 -0.57
N GLU A 95 7.25 -12.49 -1.59
CA GLU A 95 6.86 -11.85 -2.85
C GLU A 95 5.71 -10.86 -2.66
N ASP A 96 4.71 -11.20 -1.85
CA ASP A 96 3.57 -10.36 -1.51
C ASP A 96 4.00 -9.12 -0.72
N GLU A 97 4.84 -9.29 0.30
CA GLU A 97 5.43 -8.20 1.08
C GLU A 97 6.22 -7.23 0.18
N ALA A 98 7.06 -7.75 -0.73
CA ALA A 98 7.82 -6.93 -1.66
C ALA A 98 6.92 -6.14 -2.62
N LYS A 99 5.84 -6.76 -3.11
CA LYS A 99 4.84 -6.08 -3.96
C LYS A 99 4.13 -4.96 -3.22
N GLN A 100 3.69 -5.21 -1.98
CA GLN A 100 3.02 -4.21 -1.14
C GLN A 100 3.97 -3.04 -0.80
N LEU A 101 5.22 -3.35 -0.44
CA LEU A 101 6.24 -2.35 -0.12
C LEU A 101 6.57 -1.48 -1.33
N VAL A 102 6.71 -2.08 -2.53
CA VAL A 102 6.92 -1.32 -3.76
C VAL A 102 5.72 -0.47 -4.13
N ALA A 103 4.50 -1.00 -4.01
CA ALA A 103 3.29 -0.21 -4.26
C ALA A 103 3.21 1.00 -3.33
N TRP A 104 3.56 0.81 -2.05
CA TRP A 104 3.65 1.89 -1.08
C TRP A 104 4.73 2.92 -1.46
N VAL A 105 5.95 2.50 -1.81
CA VAL A 105 7.02 3.40 -2.28
C VAL A 105 6.56 4.21 -3.51
N LEU A 106 5.91 3.57 -4.48
CA LEU A 106 5.41 4.24 -5.68
C LEU A 106 4.27 5.22 -5.39
N SER A 107 3.59 5.08 -4.25
CA SER A 107 2.60 6.05 -3.76
C SER A 107 3.21 7.20 -2.94
N SER A 108 4.48 7.11 -2.51
CA SER A 108 5.13 8.14 -1.67
C SER A 108 5.53 9.42 -2.42
N GLY A 109 5.23 9.52 -3.72
CA GLY A 109 5.55 10.67 -4.57
C GLY A 109 4.41 11.67 -4.81
N SER A 110 3.31 11.57 -4.05
CA SER A 110 2.13 12.44 -4.11
C SER A 110 1.94 13.26 -2.85
#